data_AF-A0A7S0I4Y5-F1
#
_entry.id   AF-A0A7S0I4Y5-F1
#
_cell.length_a   1.000
_cell.length_b   1.000
_cell.length_c   1.000
_cell.angle_alpha   90.00
_cell.angle_beta   90.00
_cell.angle_gamma   90.00
#
_symmetry.space_group_name_H-M   'P 1'
#
loop_
_entity.id
_entity.type
_entity.pdbx_description
1 polymer ?
#
loop_
_entity_poly.entity_id
_entity_poly.type
_entity_poly.pdbx_seq_one_letter_code
_entity_poly.pdbx_strand_id
1 'polypeptide(L)'
;PFLDTIRCEETTGVVTQRALSAVHSFLRAELLSLNPASAPAAMVAVVKAATFCRFEVTDPAADEVVLMCILQLLVGCIECNAGNLLSDEAVCEVVHSCFRISSQSSLSELLRHSAESGLRRIVHVLFSRVHVLKDAVLSAVVEQTAPRTVNWHAGPSVAGEVAA
;
A
#
# COMPACT_ATOMS: atom_id res chain seq x y z
N PRO A 1 -15.24 -7.80 -11.49
CA PRO A 1 -16.35 -8.53 -10.84
C PRO A 1 -16.35 -8.34 -9.32
N PHE A 2 -15.32 -8.79 -8.58
CA PHE A 2 -15.33 -8.67 -7.11
C PHE A 2 -15.42 -7.21 -6.63
N LEU A 3 -14.64 -6.30 -7.23
CA LEU A 3 -14.71 -4.87 -6.88
C LEU A 3 -16.06 -4.24 -7.22
N ASP A 4 -16.72 -4.72 -8.26
CA ASP A 4 -18.05 -4.25 -8.67
C ASP A 4 -19.11 -4.73 -7.67
N THR A 5 -19.01 -5.99 -7.24
CA THR A 5 -19.83 -6.57 -6.16
C THR A 5 -19.67 -5.80 -4.85
N ILE A 6 -18.44 -5.45 -4.46
CA ILE A 6 -18.16 -4.69 -3.22
C ILE A 6 -18.79 -3.28 -3.24
N ARG A 7 -18.96 -2.69 -4.44
CA ARG A 7 -19.53 -1.35 -4.60
C ARG A 7 -21.04 -1.36 -4.80
N CYS A 8 -21.65 -2.54 -4.93
CA CYS A 8 -23.07 -2.68 -5.26
C CYS A 8 -23.93 -2.69 -4.00
N GLU A 9 -24.73 -1.63 -3.82
CA GLU A 9 -25.59 -1.43 -2.65
C GLU A 9 -26.69 -2.50 -2.51
N GLU A 10 -27.11 -3.09 -3.63
CA GLU A 10 -28.14 -4.16 -3.69
C GLU A 10 -27.56 -5.55 -3.36
N THR A 11 -26.24 -5.66 -3.14
CA THR A 11 -25.60 -6.93 -2.81
C THR A 11 -25.73 -7.22 -1.32
N THR A 12 -26.18 -8.44 -1.01
CA THR A 12 -26.32 -8.91 0.37
C THR A 12 -24.98 -8.93 1.10
N GLY A 13 -25.00 -8.67 2.42
CA GLY A 13 -23.80 -8.67 3.25
C GLY A 13 -22.94 -9.93 3.12
N VAL A 14 -23.55 -11.11 2.99
CA VAL A 14 -22.83 -12.39 2.82
C VAL A 14 -22.05 -12.42 1.50
N VAL A 15 -22.66 -11.98 0.39
CA VAL A 15 -21.99 -11.96 -0.92
C VAL A 15 -20.86 -10.92 -0.93
N THR A 16 -21.12 -9.73 -0.38
CA THR A 16 -20.10 -8.69 -0.20
C THR A 16 -18.93 -9.19 0.65
N GLN A 17 -19.21 -9.88 1.76
CA GLN A 17 -18.20 -10.50 2.63
C GLN A 17 -17.29 -11.46 1.84
N ARG A 18 -17.87 -12.33 1.00
CA ARG A 18 -17.10 -13.28 0.19
C ARG A 18 -16.24 -12.55 -0.85
N ALA A 19 -16.77 -11.50 -1.47
CA ALA A 19 -16.01 -10.70 -2.43
C ALA A 19 -14.82 -9.99 -1.76
N LEU A 20 -15.03 -9.36 -0.60
CA LEU A 20 -13.96 -8.74 0.20
C LEU A 20 -12.87 -9.75 0.57
N SER A 21 -13.28 -10.93 1.06
CA SER A 21 -12.36 -12.00 1.44
C SER A 21 -11.53 -12.50 0.26
N ALA A 22 -12.14 -12.68 -0.91
CA ALA A 22 -11.44 -13.11 -2.12
C ALA A 22 -10.38 -12.08 -2.55
N VAL A 23 -10.73 -10.79 -2.56
CA VAL A 23 -9.79 -9.71 -2.89
C VAL A 23 -8.64 -9.66 -1.88
N HIS A 24 -8.94 -9.81 -0.58
CA HIS A 24 -7.91 -9.88 0.46
C HIS A 24 -6.97 -11.08 0.26
N SER A 25 -7.50 -12.25 -0.12
CA SER A 25 -6.68 -13.41 -0.47
C SER A 25 -5.76 -13.14 -1.67
N PHE A 26 -6.23 -12.42 -2.69
CA PHE A 26 -5.40 -12.04 -3.84
C PHE A 26 -4.23 -11.12 -3.45
N LEU A 27 -4.47 -10.18 -2.53
CA LEU A 27 -3.39 -9.34 -1.99
C LEU A 27 -2.37 -10.17 -1.20
N ARG A 28 -2.85 -11.07 -0.34
CA ARG A 28 -1.97 -11.95 0.46
C ARG A 28 -1.16 -12.93 -0.38
N ALA A 29 -1.70 -13.34 -1.52
CA ALA A 29 -1.01 -14.19 -2.49
C ALA A 29 -0.09 -13.40 -3.44
N GLU A 30 0.06 -12.08 -3.23
CA GLU A 30 0.88 -11.19 -4.04
C GLU A 30 0.57 -11.22 -5.55
N LEU A 31 -0.69 -11.49 -5.92
CA LEU A 31 -1.06 -11.62 -7.33
C LEU A 31 -0.84 -10.32 -8.13
N LEU A 32 -0.89 -9.16 -7.46
CA LEU A 32 -0.61 -7.87 -8.10
C LEU A 32 0.87 -7.69 -8.45
N SER A 33 1.78 -8.38 -7.77
CA SER A 33 3.20 -8.39 -8.09
C SER A 33 3.50 -9.09 -9.43
N LEU A 34 2.57 -9.92 -9.93
CA LEU A 34 2.71 -10.62 -11.22
C LEU A 34 2.59 -9.70 -12.43
N ASN A 35 1.96 -8.53 -12.28
CA ASN A 35 1.86 -7.52 -13.34
C ASN A 35 2.13 -6.10 -12.79
N PRO A 36 3.41 -5.72 -12.68
CA PRO A 36 3.82 -4.44 -12.09
C PRO A 36 3.24 -3.21 -12.79
N ALA A 37 3.00 -3.29 -14.11
CA ALA A 37 2.46 -2.16 -14.88
C ALA A 37 1.02 -1.81 -14.47
N SER A 38 0.22 -2.82 -14.09
CA SER A 38 -1.17 -2.64 -13.68
C SER A 38 -1.35 -2.49 -12.16
N ALA A 39 -0.34 -2.84 -11.37
CA ALA A 39 -0.42 -2.92 -9.92
C ALA A 39 -0.84 -1.60 -9.23
N PRO A 40 -0.32 -0.41 -9.60
CA PRO A 40 -0.73 0.84 -8.96
C PRO A 40 -2.23 1.13 -9.15
N ALA A 41 -2.72 1.00 -10.40
CA ALA A 41 -4.12 1.23 -10.71
C ALA A 41 -5.04 0.22 -10.01
N ALA A 42 -4.61 -1.05 -9.94
CA ALA A 42 -5.32 -2.09 -9.22
C ALA A 42 -5.40 -1.80 -7.72
N MET A 43 -4.29 -1.40 -7.09
CA MET A 43 -4.24 -1.04 -5.67
C MET A 43 -5.20 0.10 -5.33
N VAL A 44 -5.20 1.18 -6.14
CA VAL A 44 -6.13 2.29 -5.98
C VAL A 44 -7.58 1.82 -6.13
N ALA A 45 -7.86 0.95 -7.10
CA ALA A 45 -9.21 0.43 -7.31
C ALA A 45 -9.70 -0.42 -6.13
N VAL A 46 -8.81 -1.22 -5.51
CA VAL A 46 -9.11 -2.03 -4.32
C VAL A 46 -9.39 -1.13 -3.11
N VAL A 47 -8.51 -0.16 -2.82
CA VAL A 47 -8.71 0.78 -1.71
C VAL A 47 -10.03 1.53 -1.86
N LYS A 48 -10.32 2.08 -3.05
CA LYS A 48 -11.59 2.76 -3.31
C LYS A 48 -12.80 1.84 -3.14
N ALA A 49 -12.72 0.60 -3.61
CA ALA A 49 -13.82 -0.35 -3.42
C ALA A 49 -14.07 -0.63 -1.94
N ALA A 50 -13.01 -0.83 -1.15
CA ALA A 50 -13.12 -1.11 0.28
C ALA A 50 -13.60 0.10 1.09
N THR A 51 -13.04 1.30 0.86
CA THR A 51 -13.42 2.53 1.58
C THR A 51 -14.87 2.94 1.30
N PHE A 52 -15.30 2.84 0.03
CA PHE A 52 -16.65 3.19 -0.39
C PHE A 52 -17.54 1.96 -0.57
N CYS A 53 -17.23 0.86 0.13
CA CYS A 53 -18.02 -0.35 0.10
C CYS A 53 -19.47 -0.03 0.46
N ARG A 54 -20.40 -0.55 -0.32
CA ARG A 54 -21.85 -0.45 -0.07
C ARG A 54 -22.41 -1.85 -0.09
N PHE A 55 -23.33 -2.13 0.81
CA PHE A 55 -24.02 -3.41 0.89
C PHE A 55 -25.36 -3.21 1.55
N GLU A 56 -26.27 -4.16 1.32
CA GLU A 56 -27.57 -4.18 1.94
C GLU A 56 -27.42 -4.33 3.47
N VAL A 57 -27.86 -3.31 4.20
CA VAL A 57 -27.84 -3.29 5.67
C VAL A 57 -29.02 -4.10 6.17
N THR A 58 -28.75 -5.23 6.84
CA THR A 58 -29.81 -6.16 7.26
C THR A 58 -29.89 -6.30 8.77
N ASP A 59 -28.79 -6.69 9.41
CA ASP A 59 -28.72 -7.03 10.82
C ASP A 59 -27.36 -6.55 11.35
N PRO A 60 -27.32 -5.84 12.50
CA PRO A 60 -26.09 -5.30 13.03
C PRO A 60 -24.94 -6.32 13.17
N ALA A 61 -25.24 -7.58 13.52
CA ALA A 61 -24.22 -8.59 13.70
C ALA A 61 -23.61 -9.02 12.36
N ALA A 62 -24.42 -9.29 11.33
CA ALA A 62 -23.96 -9.59 9.98
C ALA A 62 -23.20 -8.41 9.37
N ASP A 63 -23.69 -7.18 9.58
CA ASP A 63 -23.06 -5.97 9.05
C ASP A 63 -21.66 -5.77 9.66
N GLU A 64 -21.49 -6.04 10.95
CA GLU A 64 -20.17 -6.00 11.61
C GLU A 64 -19.18 -7.02 11.04
N VAL A 65 -19.65 -8.19 10.60
CA VAL A 65 -18.79 -9.18 9.92
C VAL A 65 -18.27 -8.62 8.58
N VAL A 66 -19.12 -7.90 7.84
CA VAL A 66 -18.70 -7.21 6.60
C VAL A 66 -17.69 -6.10 6.92
N LEU A 67 -17.96 -5.28 7.93
CA LEU A 67 -17.04 -4.22 8.38
C LEU A 67 -15.68 -4.79 8.82
N MET A 68 -15.66 -5.94 9.49
CA MET A 68 -14.42 -6.63 9.84
C MET A 68 -13.64 -7.06 8.58
N CYS A 69 -14.33 -7.53 7.54
CA CYS A 69 -13.68 -7.89 6.27
C CYS A 69 -13.15 -6.66 5.52
N ILE A 70 -13.88 -5.54 5.55
CA ILE A 70 -13.41 -4.25 5.01
C ILE A 70 -12.14 -3.82 5.73
N LEU A 71 -12.16 -3.82 7.08
CA LEU A 71 -11.00 -3.48 7.90
C LEU A 71 -9.79 -4.35 7.55
N GLN A 72 -9.96 -5.67 7.47
CA GLN A 72 -8.88 -6.60 7.12
C GLN A 72 -8.31 -6.32 5.74
N LEU A 73 -9.17 -6.07 4.75
CA LEU A 73 -8.74 -5.74 3.38
C LEU A 73 -7.95 -4.42 3.35
N LEU A 74 -8.45 -3.38 4.02
CA LEU A 74 -7.80 -2.07 4.10
C LEU A 74 -6.43 -2.14 4.77
N VAL A 75 -6.31 -2.83 5.92
CA VAL A 75 -5.03 -3.08 6.57
C VAL A 75 -4.10 -3.88 5.66
N GLY A 76 -4.62 -4.94 5.01
CA GLY A 76 -3.86 -5.76 4.07
C GLY A 76 -3.33 -4.98 2.85
N CYS A 77 -4.05 -3.95 2.39
CA CYS A 77 -3.58 -3.08 1.32
C CYS A 77 -2.29 -2.34 1.70
N ILE A 78 -2.19 -1.90 2.96
CA ILE A 78 -0.99 -1.22 3.46
C ILE A 78 0.14 -2.23 3.68
N GLU A 79 -0.17 -3.41 4.23
CA GLU A 79 0.85 -4.39 4.61
C GLU A 79 1.47 -5.15 3.42
N CYS A 80 0.75 -5.30 2.31
CA CYS A 80 1.28 -6.01 1.14
C CYS A 80 2.41 -5.23 0.43
N ASN A 81 3.24 -5.94 -0.33
CA ASN A 81 4.34 -5.34 -1.09
C ASN A 81 3.87 -4.26 -2.08
N ALA A 82 2.73 -4.48 -2.73
CA ALA A 82 2.12 -3.51 -3.63
C ALA A 82 1.58 -2.25 -2.90
N GLY A 83 1.47 -2.29 -1.57
CA GLY A 83 1.10 -1.15 -0.74
C GLY A 83 2.11 0.01 -0.77
N ASN A 84 3.33 -0.21 -1.29
CA ASN A 84 4.31 0.85 -1.57
C ASN A 84 3.92 1.71 -2.78
N LEU A 85 2.97 1.25 -3.60
CA LEU A 85 2.52 1.95 -4.81
C LEU A 85 1.37 2.93 -4.55
N LEU A 86 0.84 2.95 -3.31
CA LEU A 86 -0.24 3.84 -2.92
C LEU A 86 0.28 5.27 -2.72
N SER A 87 -0.51 6.26 -3.13
CA SER A 87 -0.24 7.66 -2.82
C SER A 87 -0.58 7.97 -1.36
N ASP A 88 -0.03 9.07 -0.85
CA ASP A 88 -0.30 9.52 0.52
C ASP A 88 -1.78 9.77 0.75
N GLU A 89 -2.52 10.27 -0.25
CA GLU A 89 -3.97 10.47 -0.17
C GLU A 89 -4.71 9.14 0.01
N ALA A 90 -4.33 8.11 -0.76
CA ALA A 90 -4.94 6.79 -0.64
C ALA A 90 -4.61 6.14 0.71
N VAL A 91 -3.39 6.34 1.22
CA VAL A 91 -2.99 5.88 2.56
C VAL A 91 -3.81 6.58 3.65
N CYS A 92 -3.95 7.91 3.58
CA CYS A 92 -4.78 8.68 4.50
C CYS A 92 -6.24 8.23 4.47
N GLU A 93 -6.77 7.94 3.28
CA GLU A 93 -8.14 7.43 3.11
C GLU A 93 -8.34 6.07 3.79
N VAL A 94 -7.35 5.16 3.70
CA VAL A 94 -7.33 3.89 4.44
C VAL A 94 -7.33 4.14 5.95
N VAL A 95 -6.41 4.99 6.44
CA VAL A 95 -6.28 5.32 7.87
C VAL A 95 -7.58 5.90 8.42
N HIS A 96 -8.18 6.86 7.71
CA HIS A 96 -9.45 7.47 8.09
C HIS A 96 -10.58 6.46 8.15
N SER A 97 -10.65 5.54 7.19
CA SER A 97 -11.68 4.50 7.18
C SER A 97 -11.56 3.55 8.37
N CYS A 98 -10.34 3.09 8.68
CA CYS A 98 -10.08 2.27 9.87
C CYS A 98 -10.37 3.04 11.17
N PHE A 99 -10.02 4.33 11.23
CA PHE A 99 -10.30 5.19 12.39
C PHE A 99 -11.81 5.36 12.65
N ARG A 100 -12.59 5.54 11.58
CA ARG A 100 -14.06 5.61 11.69
C ARG A 100 -14.63 4.34 12.32
N ILE A 101 -14.18 3.16 11.90
CA ILE A 101 -14.61 1.88 12.51
C ILE A 101 -14.21 1.84 13.99
N SER A 102 -12.98 2.24 14.34
CA SER A 102 -12.51 2.20 15.74
C SER A 102 -13.25 3.15 16.69
N SER A 103 -13.77 4.27 16.17
CA SER A 103 -14.39 5.34 16.97
C SER A 103 -15.91 5.30 16.96
N GLN A 104 -16.53 4.44 16.16
CA GLN A 104 -17.99 4.34 16.06
C GLN A 104 -18.59 3.56 17.23
N SER A 105 -19.10 4.27 18.24
CA SER A 105 -19.62 3.69 19.50
C SER A 105 -20.81 2.73 19.33
N SER A 106 -21.50 2.73 18.19
CA SER A 106 -22.57 1.79 17.89
C SER A 106 -22.09 0.39 17.49
N LEU A 107 -20.79 0.22 17.24
CA LEU A 107 -20.18 -1.08 16.91
C LEU A 107 -19.67 -1.81 18.16
N SER A 108 -19.54 -3.13 18.06
CA SER A 108 -19.00 -3.95 19.13
C SER A 108 -17.60 -3.51 19.56
N GLU A 109 -17.31 -3.72 20.86
CA GLU A 109 -15.99 -3.46 21.42
C GLU A 109 -14.90 -4.26 20.72
N LEU A 110 -15.19 -5.51 20.34
CA LEU A 110 -14.26 -6.38 19.64
C LEU A 110 -13.87 -5.81 18.27
N LEU A 111 -14.84 -5.37 17.47
CA LEU A 111 -14.58 -4.77 16.16
C LEU A 111 -13.80 -3.46 16.29
N ARG A 112 -14.18 -2.60 17.25
CA ARG A 112 -13.47 -1.35 17.52
C ARG A 112 -12.02 -1.57 17.92
N HIS A 113 -11.76 -2.52 18.83
CA HIS A 113 -10.40 -2.83 19.26
C HIS A 113 -9.58 -3.53 18.16
N SER A 114 -10.24 -4.33 17.31
CA SER A 114 -9.62 -4.89 16.11
C SER A 114 -9.19 -3.79 15.14
N ALA A 115 -10.02 -2.76 14.95
CA ALA A 115 -9.69 -1.60 14.12
C ALA A 115 -8.53 -0.78 14.70
N GLU A 116 -8.51 -0.57 16.02
CA GLU A 116 -7.39 0.07 16.71
C GLU A 116 -6.08 -0.71 16.53
N SER A 117 -6.14 -2.05 16.63
CA SER A 117 -5.00 -2.92 16.35
C SER A 117 -4.54 -2.84 14.89
N GLY A 118 -5.48 -2.79 13.95
CA GLY A 118 -5.22 -2.56 12.54
C GLY A 118 -4.51 -1.22 12.29
N LEU A 119 -4.96 -0.14 12.93
CA LEU A 119 -4.32 1.18 12.84
C LEU A 119 -2.89 1.16 13.37
N ARG A 120 -2.63 0.50 14.50
CA ARG A 120 -1.27 0.34 15.02
C ARG A 120 -0.36 -0.39 14.04
N ARG A 121 -0.87 -1.44 13.38
CA ARG A 121 -0.12 -2.17 12.32
C ARG A 121 0.16 -1.28 11.11
N ILE A 122 -0.84 -0.51 10.64
CA ILE A 122 -0.66 0.46 9.55
C ILE A 122 0.47 1.45 9.89
N VAL A 123 0.41 2.08 11.06
CA VAL A 123 1.45 3.02 11.51
C VAL A 123 2.82 2.35 11.55
N HIS A 124 2.92 1.15 12.12
CA HIS A 124 4.19 0.41 12.16
C HIS A 124 4.76 0.17 10.76
N VAL A 125 3.94 -0.26 9.79
CA VAL A 125 4.39 -0.48 8.41
C VAL A 125 4.85 0.82 7.77
N LEU A 126 4.06 1.90 7.87
CA LEU A 126 4.43 3.19 7.29
C LEU A 126 5.76 3.71 7.85
N PHE A 127 5.96 3.64 9.16
CA PHE A 127 7.21 4.08 9.79
C PHE A 127 8.39 3.14 9.52
N SER A 128 8.15 1.83 9.36
CA SER A 128 9.22 0.90 8.96
C SER A 128 9.82 1.25 7.59
N ARG A 129 9.02 1.81 6.68
CA ARG A 129 9.46 2.27 5.35
C ARG A 129 10.29 3.55 5.41
N VAL A 130 10.11 4.39 6.44
CA VAL A 130 10.88 5.63 6.61
C VAL A 130 12.37 5.35 6.80
N HIS A 131 12.72 4.26 7.49
CA HIS A 131 14.13 3.87 7.64
C HIS A 131 14.77 3.49 6.30
N VAL A 132 14.03 2.79 5.44
CA VAL A 132 14.47 2.45 4.08
C VAL A 132 14.71 3.71 3.24
N LEU A 133 13.86 4.72 3.37
CA LEU A 133 14.03 6.01 2.69
C LEU A 133 15.28 6.74 3.17
N LYS A 134 15.57 6.72 4.48
CA LYS A 134 16.78 7.34 5.03
C LYS A 134 18.04 6.70 4.45
N ASP A 135 18.08 5.38 4.37
CA ASP A 135 19.24 4.65 3.85
C ASP A 135 19.40 4.83 2.33
N ALA A 136 18.29 4.89 1.58
CA ALA A 136 18.31 5.17 0.14
C ALA A 136 18.79 6.61 -0.18
N VAL A 137 18.34 7.60 0.59
CA VAL A 137 18.79 9.00 0.45
C VAL A 137 20.27 9.12 0.79
N LEU A 138 20.72 8.50 1.89
CA LEU A 138 22.13 8.49 2.27
C LEU A 138 23.01 7.82 1.20
N SER A 139 22.55 6.71 0.62
CA SER A 139 23.27 6.01 -0.45
C SER A 139 23.37 6.85 -1.73
N ALA A 140 22.28 7.52 -2.13
CA ALA A 140 22.28 8.41 -3.28
C ALA A 140 23.20 9.63 -3.11
N VAL A 141 23.29 10.18 -1.90
CA VAL A 141 24.22 11.27 -1.57
C VAL A 141 25.67 10.81 -1.65
N VAL A 142 25.97 9.59 -1.17
CA VAL A 142 27.32 8.99 -1.25
C VAL A 142 27.75 8.73 -2.70
N GLU A 143 26.85 8.23 -3.56
CA GLU A 143 27.15 8.06 -4.99
C GLU A 143 27.41 9.39 -5.71
N GLN A 144 26.69 10.46 -5.34
CA GLN A 144 26.92 11.80 -5.90
C GLN A 144 28.21 12.46 -5.39
N THR A 145 28.77 12.02 -4.27
CA THR A 145 30.03 12.53 -3.71
C THR A 145 31.25 11.65 -4.01
N ALA A 146 31.08 10.54 -4.72
CA ALA A 146 32.20 9.72 -5.17
C ALA A 146 33.14 10.54 -6.10
N PRO A 147 34.45 10.61 -5.82
CA PRO A 147 35.37 11.42 -6.61
C PRO A 147 35.38 10.91 -8.05
N ARG A 148 35.00 11.77 -9.00
CA ARG A 148 35.20 11.54 -10.43
C ARG A 148 36.69 11.28 -10.63
N THR A 149 37.06 10.03 -10.89
CA THR A 149 38.41 9.68 -11.30
C THR A 149 38.68 10.38 -12.62
N VAL A 150 39.41 11.49 -12.55
CA VAL A 150 39.91 12.18 -13.73
C VAL A 150 40.95 11.25 -14.34
N ASN A 151 40.59 10.55 -15.41
CA ASN A 151 41.56 9.82 -16.22
C ASN A 151 42.48 10.85 -16.89
N TRP A 152 43.62 11.10 -16.25
CA TRP A 152 44.74 11.80 -16.86
C TRP A 152 45.28 10.94 -18.00
N HIS A 153 44.66 11.04 -19.18
CA HIS A 153 45.27 10.51 -20.39
C HIS A 153 46.58 11.29 -20.59
N ALA A 154 47.70 10.59 -20.41
CA ALA A 154 49.02 11.07 -20.73
C ALA A 154 49.04 11.58 -22.18
N GLY A 155 49.22 12.90 -22.35
CA GLY A 155 49.40 13.51 -23.65
C GLY A 155 50.68 12.98 -24.33
N PRO A 156 50.74 12.96 -25.66
CA PRO A 156 51.86 12.39 -26.38
C PRO A 156 53.13 13.23 -26.14
N SER A 157 54.19 12.55 -25.70
CA SER A 157 55.53 13.11 -25.56
C SER A 157 56.07 13.49 -26.94
N VAL A 158 56.24 14.79 -27.19
CA VAL A 158 56.89 15.30 -28.41
C VAL A 158 58.40 15.23 -28.20
N ALA A 159 59.01 14.16 -28.69
CA ALA A 159 60.46 14.10 -28.88
C ALA A 159 60.82 14.90 -30.14
N GLY A 160 61.24 16.15 -29.97
CA GLY A 160 61.88 16.94 -31.02
C GLY A 160 63.33 16.50 -31.17
N GLU A 161 63.58 15.71 -32.22
CA GLU A 161 64.89 15.23 -32.64
C GLU A 161 65.63 16.35 -33.38
N VAL A 162 66.89 16.58 -33.00
CA VAL A 162 67.79 17.61 -33.54
C VAL A 162 68.56 17.02 -34.71
N ALA A 163 68.44 17.59 -35.91
CA ALA A 163 69.34 17.30 -37.03
C ALA A 163 69.46 18.51 -37.98
N ALA A 164 70.59 19.22 -37.90
CA ALA A 164 71.42 19.73 -39.01
C ALA A 164 72.61 20.50 -38.43
#